data_AF-A0A0S3EZE2-F1
#
_entry.id   AF-A0A0S3EZE2-F1
#
_cell.length_a   1.000
_cell.length_b   1.000
_cell.length_c   1.000
_cell.angle_alpha   90.00
_cell.angle_beta   90.00
_cell.angle_gamma   90.00
#
_symmetry.space_group_name_H-M   'P 1'
#
loop_
_entity.id
_entity.type
_entity.pdbx_description
1 polymer ?
#
loop_
_entity_poly.entity_id
_entity_poly.type
_entity_poly.pdbx_seq_one_letter_code
_entity_poly.pdbx_strand_id
1 'polypeptide(L)'
;MAAKSHPITASKIYYIKLGRGGDWEAESLRDSVIRFGYREAPHELCSKGEWQGVWEAMKAIRGDAGAATRDVNQIRAFYEADDRSIFITFVGGLLYWCRPGGEVELLEDRSHRRTTLDGWHSTSAGGTVLSADRLSGRLLKVQMFRGTICDVRASDYVLRRLNDELAPEVAAAEEAERVLLAAIVGLMRLLTWQDFELLVDLVFSTSGWRRLSQVGRTQKTVDLELILPSTAERAFVQVKSQASPSGLRDYAARLSQADAYDRMFFVWHTGDIPEDDAPAGVVLLGPQKLSRMILDAGLSSWLREKVS
;
A
#
# COMPACT_ATOMS: atom_id res chain seq x y z
N MET A 1 -10.75 16.84 13.08
CA MET A 1 -10.83 17.36 11.69
C MET A 1 -9.43 17.83 11.32
N ALA A 2 -8.64 17.01 10.62
CA ALA A 2 -7.35 17.47 10.09
C ALA A 2 -7.63 18.52 9.01
N ALA A 3 -6.91 19.65 9.05
CA ALA A 3 -6.99 20.66 8.00
C ALA A 3 -6.77 19.96 6.65
N LYS A 4 -7.68 20.16 5.68
CA LYS A 4 -7.48 19.68 4.32
C LYS A 4 -6.23 20.39 3.78
N SER A 5 -5.09 19.70 3.82
CA SER A 5 -3.87 20.15 3.14
C SER A 5 -4.20 20.30 1.66
N HIS A 6 -3.78 21.41 1.06
CA HIS A 6 -3.93 21.59 -0.38
C HIS A 6 -3.21 20.45 -1.11
N PRO A 7 -3.77 19.92 -2.21
CA PRO A 7 -3.16 18.83 -2.95
C PRO A 7 -1.76 19.23 -3.42
N ILE A 8 -0.78 18.35 -3.21
CA ILE A 8 0.58 18.50 -3.72
C ILE A 8 0.53 18.28 -5.23
N THR A 9 0.82 19.33 -5.99
CA THR A 9 0.92 19.30 -7.45
C THR A 9 2.34 19.65 -7.91
N ALA A 10 2.70 19.18 -9.10
CA ALA A 10 3.96 19.53 -9.75
C ALA A 10 3.84 19.49 -11.29
N SER A 11 4.49 20.43 -11.97
CA SER A 11 4.68 20.42 -13.43
C SER A 11 5.75 19.43 -13.86
N LYS A 12 6.80 19.27 -13.04
CA LYS A 12 7.92 18.34 -13.26
C LYS A 12 8.39 17.74 -11.94
N ILE A 13 8.86 16.50 -12.01
CA ILE A 13 9.46 15.80 -10.88
C ILE A 13 10.85 15.32 -11.29
N TYR A 14 11.84 15.72 -10.51
CA TYR A 14 13.25 15.41 -10.72
C TYR A 14 13.76 14.52 -9.60
N TYR A 15 14.49 13.49 -9.96
CA TYR A 15 15.35 12.81 -9.01
C TYR A 15 16.69 13.55 -8.95
N ILE A 16 17.23 13.73 -7.74
CA ILE A 16 18.57 14.30 -7.52
C ILE A 16 19.41 13.45 -6.56
N LYS A 17 20.66 13.21 -6.95
CA LYS A 17 21.71 12.70 -6.06
C LYS A 17 22.39 13.84 -5.32
N LEU A 18 22.36 13.80 -4.00
CA LEU A 18 22.94 14.82 -3.13
C LEU A 18 24.43 14.50 -2.88
N GLY A 19 25.23 14.68 -3.92
CA GLY A 19 26.67 14.46 -3.88
C GLY A 19 27.09 13.04 -4.28
N ARG A 20 28.40 12.89 -4.50
CA ARG A 20 28.99 11.57 -4.77
C ARG A 20 28.91 10.76 -3.48
N GLY A 21 28.43 9.51 -3.54
CA GLY A 21 28.32 8.68 -2.34
C GLY A 21 27.38 9.19 -1.25
N GLY A 22 26.58 10.23 -1.53
CA GLY A 22 25.70 10.85 -0.53
C GLY A 22 26.35 11.91 0.34
N ASP A 23 27.53 12.42 -0.03
CA ASP A 23 28.32 13.35 0.79
C ASP A 23 27.58 14.65 1.20
N TRP A 24 26.49 15.02 0.52
CA TRP A 24 25.66 16.19 0.85
C TRP A 24 24.29 15.84 1.44
N GLU A 25 23.94 14.58 1.62
CA GLU A 25 22.62 14.17 2.14
C GLU A 25 22.33 14.81 3.50
N ALA A 26 23.26 14.67 4.46
CA ALA A 26 23.10 15.18 5.82
C ALA A 26 23.03 16.71 5.89
N GLU A 27 23.75 17.42 5.02
CA GLU A 27 23.68 18.89 4.93
C GLU A 27 22.36 19.33 4.29
N SER A 28 22.03 18.77 3.12
CA SER A 28 20.82 19.13 2.38
C SER A 28 19.54 18.97 3.19
N LEU A 29 19.42 17.86 3.92
CA LEU A 29 18.23 17.59 4.74
C LEU A 29 18.14 18.51 5.97
N ARG A 30 19.28 18.78 6.63
CA ARG A 30 19.32 19.61 7.85
C ARG A 30 19.16 21.10 7.54
N ASP A 31 19.81 21.58 6.50
CA ASP A 31 19.87 23.00 6.15
C ASP A 31 18.79 23.37 5.12
N SER A 32 17.92 22.43 4.76
CA SER A 32 16.79 22.63 3.84
C SER A 32 17.23 23.17 2.47
N VAL A 33 18.30 22.58 1.92
CA VAL A 33 18.92 23.02 0.67
C VAL A 33 19.09 21.89 -0.33
N ILE A 34 19.16 22.26 -1.61
CA ILE A 34 19.40 21.35 -2.71
C ILE A 34 20.83 21.63 -3.22
N ARG A 35 21.72 20.65 -3.04
CA ARG A 35 23.12 20.74 -3.49
C ARG A 35 23.29 20.10 -4.87
N PHE A 36 24.12 20.72 -5.72
CA PHE A 36 24.35 20.29 -7.09
C PHE A 36 25.81 20.44 -7.53
N GLY A 37 26.41 19.34 -8.00
CA GLY A 37 27.86 19.18 -8.07
C GLY A 37 28.54 19.44 -9.41
N TYR A 38 27.86 20.07 -10.37
CA TYR A 38 28.48 20.44 -11.65
C TYR A 38 29.37 21.68 -11.49
N ARG A 39 30.60 21.49 -10.99
CA ARG A 39 31.54 22.58 -10.65
C ARG A 39 32.07 23.34 -11.87
N GLU A 40 32.05 22.66 -13.01
CA GLU A 40 32.54 23.18 -14.28
C GLU A 40 31.45 23.93 -15.06
N ALA A 41 30.19 23.91 -14.59
CA ALA A 41 29.11 24.63 -15.25
C ALA A 41 29.33 26.16 -15.17
N PRO A 42 29.23 26.89 -16.29
CA PRO A 42 29.39 28.34 -16.31
C PRO A 42 28.15 29.04 -15.70
N HIS A 43 28.20 29.31 -14.40
CA HIS A 43 27.10 29.88 -13.61
C HIS A 43 26.41 31.07 -14.28
N GLU A 44 27.17 32.07 -14.75
CA GLU A 44 26.63 33.27 -15.41
C GLU A 44 25.79 32.97 -16.65
N LEU A 45 26.19 31.97 -17.45
CA LEU A 45 25.44 31.56 -18.64
C LEU A 45 24.19 30.76 -18.24
N CYS A 46 24.29 29.93 -17.20
CA CYS A 46 23.16 29.17 -16.66
C CYS A 46 22.08 30.09 -16.09
N SER A 47 22.46 31.10 -15.30
CA SER A 47 21.54 32.07 -14.70
C SER A 47 20.82 32.94 -15.75
N LYS A 48 21.42 33.15 -16.92
CA LYS A 48 20.81 33.87 -18.06
C LYS A 48 20.01 32.97 -19.01
N GLY A 49 20.02 31.65 -18.81
CA GLY A 49 19.39 30.69 -19.73
C GLY A 49 20.09 30.56 -21.08
N GLU A 50 21.37 30.93 -21.18
CA GLU A 50 22.16 30.85 -22.42
C GLU A 50 22.66 29.42 -22.69
N TRP A 51 21.73 28.48 -22.86
CA TRP A 51 22.02 27.04 -22.88
C TRP A 51 22.96 26.58 -24.00
N GLN A 52 23.02 27.27 -25.13
CA GLN A 52 23.98 26.97 -26.19
C GLN A 52 25.42 27.25 -25.72
N GLY A 53 25.64 28.37 -25.01
CA GLY A 53 26.95 28.71 -24.45
C GLY A 53 27.37 27.73 -23.35
N VAL A 54 26.42 27.31 -22.51
CA VAL A 54 26.65 26.24 -21.53
C VAL A 54 27.06 24.94 -22.24
N TRP A 55 26.37 24.58 -23.32
CA TRP A 55 26.69 23.37 -24.08
C TRP A 55 28.08 23.39 -24.70
N GLU A 56 28.51 24.49 -25.33
CA GLU A 56 29.86 24.61 -25.89
C GLU A 56 30.93 24.49 -24.79
N ALA A 57 30.71 25.11 -23.63
CA ALA A 57 31.62 24.98 -22.49
C ALA A 57 31.70 23.53 -22.00
N MET A 58 30.57 22.86 -21.79
CA MET A 58 30.53 21.46 -21.35
C MET A 58 31.13 20.51 -22.40
N LYS A 59 30.95 20.78 -23.69
CA LYS A 59 31.56 20.01 -24.79
C LYS A 59 33.07 20.15 -24.80
N ALA A 60 33.59 21.36 -24.60
CA ALA A 60 35.04 21.57 -24.50
C ALA A 60 35.64 20.79 -23.32
N ILE A 61 34.94 20.72 -22.19
CA ILE A 61 35.37 19.97 -20.99
C ILE A 61 35.32 18.45 -21.22
N ARG A 62 34.23 17.95 -21.80
CA ARG A 62 34.00 16.50 -21.94
C ARG A 62 34.70 15.88 -23.15
N GLY A 63 34.96 16.66 -24.19
CA GLY A 63 35.42 16.16 -25.49
C GLY A 63 34.37 15.32 -26.24
N ASP A 64 33.14 15.20 -25.71
CA ASP A 64 32.05 14.42 -26.30
C ASP A 64 30.74 15.21 -26.27
N ALA A 65 30.12 15.34 -27.45
CA ALA A 65 28.87 16.07 -27.63
C ALA A 65 27.71 15.39 -26.87
N GLY A 66 27.68 14.05 -26.83
CA GLY A 66 26.63 13.32 -26.14
C GLY A 66 26.68 13.48 -24.62
N ALA A 67 27.88 13.50 -24.04
CA ALA A 67 28.13 13.82 -22.64
C ALA A 67 27.76 15.28 -22.33
N ALA A 68 28.16 16.23 -23.17
CA ALA A 68 27.80 17.64 -23.00
C ALA A 68 26.29 17.85 -22.97
N THR A 69 25.54 17.24 -23.89
CA THR A 69 24.07 17.31 -23.89
C THR A 69 23.46 16.73 -22.61
N ARG A 70 23.95 15.57 -22.14
CA ARG A 70 23.48 14.96 -20.89
C ARG A 70 23.77 15.83 -19.67
N ASP A 71 24.92 16.48 -19.64
CA ASP A 71 25.32 17.39 -18.58
C ASP A 71 24.45 18.65 -18.58
N VAL A 72 24.27 19.29 -19.75
CA VAL A 72 23.42 20.47 -19.92
C VAL A 72 21.99 20.18 -19.52
N ASN A 73 21.43 19.02 -19.86
CA ASN A 73 20.06 18.67 -19.45
C ASN A 73 19.91 18.65 -17.92
N GLN A 74 20.93 18.19 -17.20
CA GLN A 74 20.93 18.14 -15.73
C GLN A 74 21.10 19.51 -15.11
N ILE A 75 22.04 20.30 -15.65
CA ILE A 75 22.29 21.68 -15.22
C ILE A 75 21.02 22.50 -15.44
N ARG A 76 20.44 22.42 -16.65
CA ARG A 76 19.20 23.08 -17.02
C ARG A 76 18.05 22.71 -16.09
N ALA A 77 17.87 21.43 -15.79
CA ALA A 77 16.85 20.98 -14.83
C ALA A 77 17.02 21.61 -13.44
N PHE A 78 18.25 21.80 -12.98
CA PHE A 78 18.51 22.44 -11.68
C PHE A 78 18.19 23.94 -11.66
N TYR A 79 18.59 24.66 -12.71
CA TYR A 79 18.43 26.12 -12.83
C TYR A 79 17.01 26.55 -13.22
N GLU A 80 16.34 25.81 -14.11
CA GLU A 80 14.98 26.14 -14.58
C GLU A 80 13.88 25.63 -13.65
N ALA A 81 14.19 24.79 -12.66
CA ALA A 81 13.19 24.32 -11.71
C ALA A 81 12.64 25.48 -10.86
N ASP A 82 11.32 25.53 -10.75
CA ASP A 82 10.55 26.55 -10.02
C ASP A 82 9.74 25.93 -8.88
N ASP A 83 8.92 26.74 -8.21
CA ASP A 83 8.03 26.30 -7.12
C ASP A 83 6.95 25.28 -7.55
N ARG A 84 6.78 25.08 -8.86
CA ARG A 84 5.92 24.04 -9.46
C ARG A 84 6.67 22.75 -9.73
N SER A 85 7.98 22.71 -9.51
CA SER A 85 8.80 21.52 -9.65
C SER A 85 8.96 20.82 -8.30
N ILE A 86 9.12 19.49 -8.30
CA ILE A 86 9.49 18.72 -7.11
C ILE A 86 10.82 18.02 -7.35
N PHE A 87 11.73 18.14 -6.39
CA PHE A 87 12.90 17.28 -6.30
C PHE A 87 12.61 16.12 -5.35
N ILE A 88 13.02 14.91 -5.73
CA ILE A 88 13.04 13.74 -4.86
C ILE A 88 14.45 13.20 -4.73
N THR A 89 14.76 12.61 -3.58
CA THR A 89 15.98 11.87 -3.34
C THR A 89 15.71 10.69 -2.40
N PHE A 90 16.69 9.81 -2.24
CA PHE A 90 16.57 8.65 -1.33
C PHE A 90 17.73 8.65 -0.36
N VAL A 91 17.43 8.73 0.94
CA VAL A 91 18.41 8.80 2.03
C VAL A 91 17.93 7.91 3.17
N GLY A 92 18.80 7.06 3.70
CA GLY A 92 18.46 6.23 4.87
C GLY A 92 17.26 5.28 4.67
N GLY A 93 16.97 4.88 3.43
CA GLY A 93 15.81 4.03 3.11
C GLY A 93 14.48 4.78 2.99
N LEU A 94 14.48 6.11 3.07
CA LEU A 94 13.30 6.95 2.88
C LEU A 94 13.38 7.72 1.57
N LEU A 95 12.23 7.97 0.95
CA LEU A 95 12.09 8.98 -0.08
C LEU A 95 11.92 10.34 0.59
N TYR A 96 12.78 11.29 0.24
CA TYR A 96 12.63 12.70 0.58
C TYR A 96 12.17 13.48 -0.64
N TRP A 97 11.30 14.47 -0.43
CA TRP A 97 10.84 15.37 -1.48
C TRP A 97 10.83 16.83 -0.99
N CYS A 98 11.04 17.77 -1.90
CA CYS A 98 10.96 19.20 -1.61
C CYS A 98 10.56 20.00 -2.86
N ARG A 99 10.03 21.21 -2.65
CA ARG A 99 9.95 22.22 -3.71
C ARG A 99 11.20 23.09 -3.68
N PRO A 100 11.85 23.33 -4.82
CA PRO A 100 13.00 24.21 -4.87
C PRO A 100 12.54 25.66 -4.65
N GLY A 101 13.34 26.40 -3.90
CA GLY A 101 13.15 27.82 -3.62
C GLY A 101 14.41 28.61 -3.96
N GLY A 102 14.29 29.93 -3.90
CA GLY A 102 15.40 30.86 -4.08
C GLY A 102 16.08 30.78 -5.46
N GLU A 103 17.06 31.65 -5.65
CA GLU A 103 17.97 31.60 -6.80
C GLU A 103 19.07 30.56 -6.59
N VAL A 104 19.75 30.17 -7.67
CA VAL A 104 20.92 29.29 -7.60
C VAL A 104 22.13 30.10 -7.16
N GLU A 105 22.77 29.65 -6.08
CA GLU A 105 24.01 30.21 -5.54
C GLU A 105 25.22 29.37 -6.02
N LEU A 106 26.28 30.05 -6.44
CA LEU A 106 27.60 29.44 -6.67
C LEU A 106 28.45 29.55 -5.39
N LEU A 107 28.88 28.40 -4.85
CA LEU A 107 29.68 28.33 -3.63
C LEU A 107 31.18 28.44 -3.91
N GLU A 108 31.99 28.65 -2.86
CA GLU A 108 33.46 28.74 -2.94
C GLU A 108 34.12 27.51 -3.57
N ASP A 109 33.58 26.30 -3.31
CA ASP A 109 34.06 25.04 -3.90
C ASP A 109 33.58 24.83 -5.36
N ARG A 110 32.98 25.86 -5.94
CA ARG A 110 32.32 25.90 -7.26
C ARG A 110 31.11 24.99 -7.39
N SER A 111 30.66 24.32 -6.33
CA SER A 111 29.38 23.62 -6.37
C SER A 111 28.23 24.63 -6.30
N HIS A 112 27.03 24.15 -6.59
CA HIS A 112 25.84 24.98 -6.61
C HIS A 112 24.90 24.58 -5.47
N ARG A 113 24.16 25.57 -4.99
CA ARG A 113 23.18 25.41 -3.92
C ARG A 113 21.94 26.23 -4.25
N ARG A 114 20.78 25.76 -3.80
CA ARG A 114 19.59 26.61 -3.66
C ARG A 114 18.78 26.18 -2.45
N THR A 115 17.91 27.05 -1.96
CA THR A 115 17.03 26.72 -0.85
C THR A 115 15.88 25.83 -1.29
N THR A 116 15.17 25.26 -0.32
CA THR A 116 13.84 24.68 -0.51
C THR A 116 12.79 25.67 0.00
N LEU A 117 11.54 25.57 -0.47
CA LEU A 117 10.48 26.47 0.02
C LEU A 117 10.08 26.17 1.46
N ASP A 118 9.99 24.89 1.80
CA ASP A 118 9.43 24.41 3.06
C ASP A 118 10.18 23.21 3.65
N GLY A 119 11.43 23.00 3.22
CA GLY A 119 12.27 21.90 3.68
C GLY A 119 12.16 20.63 2.86
N TRP A 120 12.94 19.62 3.26
CA TRP A 120 12.82 18.25 2.76
C TRP A 120 11.86 17.44 3.63
N HIS A 121 10.91 16.78 2.99
CA HIS A 121 9.87 15.98 3.64
C HIS A 121 10.06 14.50 3.35
N SER A 122 9.99 13.65 4.37
CA SER A 122 9.97 12.18 4.23
C SER A 122 8.58 11.58 4.42
N THR A 123 7.55 12.41 4.46
CA THR A 123 6.15 12.01 4.66
C THR A 123 5.28 12.53 3.52
N SER A 124 4.16 11.86 3.27
CA SER A 124 3.07 12.38 2.44
C SER A 124 2.35 13.55 3.10
N ALA A 125 1.40 14.16 2.39
CA ALA A 125 0.53 15.21 2.89
C ALA A 125 -0.26 14.79 4.14
N GLY A 126 -0.68 13.52 4.21
CA GLY A 126 -1.36 12.92 5.36
C GLY A 126 -0.43 12.44 6.48
N GLY A 127 0.89 12.63 6.35
CA GLY A 127 1.87 12.24 7.37
C GLY A 127 2.35 10.78 7.29
N THR A 128 1.97 10.04 6.25
CA THR A 128 2.46 8.67 6.03
C THR A 128 3.94 8.71 5.66
N VAL A 129 4.78 7.95 6.38
CA VAL A 129 6.21 7.83 6.07
C VAL A 129 6.42 7.19 4.69
N LEU A 130 7.22 7.85 3.85
CA LEU A 130 7.54 7.43 2.48
C LEU A 130 8.75 6.50 2.46
N SER A 131 8.58 5.31 3.04
CA SER A 131 9.64 4.30 3.09
C SER A 131 9.86 3.61 1.73
N ALA A 132 11.12 3.44 1.33
CA ALA A 132 11.49 2.94 0.01
C ALA A 132 11.03 1.50 -0.25
N ASP A 133 10.95 0.65 0.76
CA ASP A 133 10.44 -0.73 0.70
C ASP A 133 8.95 -0.81 0.30
N ARG A 134 8.20 0.27 0.52
CA ARG A 134 6.77 0.40 0.18
C ARG A 134 6.53 1.12 -1.15
N LEU A 135 7.59 1.51 -1.85
CA LEU A 135 7.51 2.19 -3.14
C LEU A 135 7.69 1.19 -4.30
N SER A 136 7.10 1.53 -5.45
CA SER A 136 7.18 0.67 -6.63
C SER A 136 8.62 0.53 -7.10
N GLY A 137 9.03 -0.70 -7.47
CA GLY A 137 10.34 -0.93 -8.06
C GLY A 137 10.59 -0.12 -9.33
N ARG A 138 9.51 0.30 -10.04
CA ARG A 138 9.61 1.21 -11.19
C ARG A 138 10.12 2.60 -10.80
N LEU A 139 9.69 3.15 -9.66
CA LEU A 139 10.22 4.39 -9.13
C LEU A 139 11.66 4.18 -8.61
N LEU A 140 11.90 3.14 -7.82
CA LEU A 140 13.21 2.89 -7.20
C LEU A 140 14.36 2.73 -8.22
N LYS A 141 14.06 2.33 -9.47
CA LYS A 141 15.03 2.28 -10.57
C LYS A 141 15.75 3.62 -10.82
N VAL A 142 15.15 4.76 -10.47
CA VAL A 142 15.83 6.07 -10.63
C VAL A 142 17.10 6.18 -9.76
N GLN A 143 17.20 5.45 -8.65
CA GLN A 143 18.41 5.43 -7.80
C GLN A 143 19.65 4.91 -8.56
N MET A 144 19.43 4.03 -9.54
CA MET A 144 20.48 3.47 -10.39
C MET A 144 20.96 4.44 -11.48
N PHE A 145 20.32 5.61 -11.63
CA PHE A 145 20.74 6.62 -12.57
C PHE A 145 22.20 7.03 -12.33
N ARG A 146 23.01 7.07 -13.38
CA ARG A 146 24.46 7.31 -13.25
C ARG A 146 24.84 8.79 -13.10
N GLY A 147 23.97 9.71 -13.54
CA GLY A 147 24.17 11.15 -13.36
C GLY A 147 23.62 11.67 -12.04
N THR A 148 23.57 12.98 -11.91
CA THR A 148 23.12 13.70 -10.72
C THR A 148 21.61 13.94 -10.73
N ILE A 149 21.05 14.41 -11.85
CA ILE A 149 19.61 14.73 -11.98
C ILE A 149 18.97 13.97 -13.14
N CYS A 150 17.74 13.50 -12.98
CA CYS A 150 16.95 13.03 -14.12
C CYS A 150 15.46 13.25 -13.91
N ASP A 151 14.71 13.34 -15.02
CA ASP A 151 13.25 13.34 -14.98
C ASP A 151 12.72 12.02 -14.43
N VAL A 152 11.78 12.11 -13.49
CA VAL A 152 11.07 10.95 -12.95
C VAL A 152 9.89 10.64 -13.86
N ARG A 153 10.03 9.64 -14.74
CA ARG A 153 8.96 9.23 -15.67
C ARG A 153 7.67 8.75 -15.00
N ALA A 154 7.71 8.47 -13.70
CA ALA A 154 6.57 8.02 -12.91
C ALA A 154 5.97 9.17 -12.08
N SER A 155 5.89 10.39 -12.65
CA SER A 155 5.40 11.58 -11.94
C SER A 155 4.04 11.37 -11.28
N ASP A 156 3.07 10.82 -12.01
CA ASP A 156 1.72 10.57 -11.48
C ASP A 156 1.74 9.61 -10.29
N TYR A 157 2.61 8.60 -10.34
CA TYR A 157 2.79 7.69 -9.21
C TYR A 157 3.35 8.41 -8.00
N VAL A 158 4.39 9.25 -8.17
CA VAL A 158 4.96 10.04 -7.07
C VAL A 158 3.90 10.96 -6.48
N LEU A 159 3.18 11.72 -7.31
CA LEU A 159 2.13 12.64 -6.85
C LEU A 159 1.03 11.90 -6.07
N ARG A 160 0.59 10.73 -6.54
CA ARG A 160 -0.37 9.92 -5.78
C ARG A 160 0.18 9.52 -4.42
N ARG A 161 1.44 9.07 -4.36
CA ARG A 161 2.08 8.72 -3.08
C ARG A 161 2.23 9.91 -2.13
N LEU A 162 2.55 11.10 -2.66
CA LEU A 162 2.64 12.32 -1.86
C LEU A 162 1.28 12.79 -1.35
N ASN A 163 0.19 12.52 -2.07
CA ASN A 163 -1.17 12.90 -1.69
C ASN A 163 -1.96 11.79 -0.95
N ASP A 164 -1.33 10.68 -0.59
CA ASP A 164 -1.99 9.50 0.00
C ASP A 164 -3.12 8.93 -0.87
N GLU A 165 -2.98 9.07 -2.20
CA GLU A 165 -3.95 8.58 -3.17
C GLU A 165 -3.61 7.16 -3.61
N LEU A 166 -4.63 6.31 -3.67
CA LEU A 166 -4.54 5.00 -4.30
C LEU A 166 -4.38 5.15 -5.81
N ALA A 167 -3.72 4.19 -6.44
CA ALA A 167 -3.75 4.09 -7.88
C ALA A 167 -5.21 3.86 -8.34
N PRO A 168 -5.67 4.46 -9.45
CA PRO A 168 -7.03 4.28 -9.94
C PRO A 168 -7.43 2.81 -10.08
N GLU A 169 -6.50 1.96 -10.50
CA GLU A 169 -6.69 0.52 -10.66
C GLU A 169 -6.87 -0.19 -9.31
N VAL A 170 -6.15 0.25 -8.27
CA VAL A 170 -6.29 -0.30 -6.91
C VAL A 170 -7.62 0.14 -6.30
N ALA A 171 -7.97 1.43 -6.41
CA ALA A 171 -9.26 1.92 -5.93
C ALA A 171 -10.43 1.23 -6.64
N ALA A 172 -10.32 1.01 -7.96
CA ALA A 172 -11.32 0.27 -8.72
C ALA A 172 -11.42 -1.20 -8.28
N ALA A 173 -10.29 -1.85 -7.97
CA ALA A 173 -10.27 -3.23 -7.48
C ALA A 173 -10.89 -3.34 -6.08
N GLU A 174 -10.57 -2.45 -5.15
CA GLU A 174 -11.17 -2.42 -3.81
C GLU A 174 -12.68 -2.22 -3.88
N GLU A 175 -13.15 -1.32 -4.75
CA GLU A 175 -14.58 -1.10 -4.96
C GLU A 175 -15.27 -2.33 -5.58
N ALA A 176 -14.65 -2.96 -6.59
CA ALA A 176 -15.17 -4.17 -7.20
C ALA A 176 -15.24 -5.34 -6.21
N GLU A 177 -14.22 -5.51 -5.35
CA GLU A 177 -14.21 -6.50 -4.28
C GLU A 177 -15.33 -6.24 -3.28
N ARG A 178 -15.53 -4.98 -2.85
CA ARG A 178 -16.63 -4.59 -1.95
C ARG A 178 -18.00 -4.95 -2.53
N VAL A 179 -18.22 -4.64 -3.81
CA VAL A 179 -19.46 -4.99 -4.53
C VAL A 179 -19.63 -6.51 -4.60
N LEU A 180 -18.56 -7.25 -4.90
CA LEU A 180 -18.59 -8.71 -4.97
C LEU A 180 -18.92 -9.34 -3.61
N LEU A 181 -18.30 -8.87 -2.51
CA LEU A 181 -18.58 -9.36 -1.16
C LEU A 181 -20.05 -9.12 -0.77
N ALA A 182 -20.61 -7.96 -1.12
CA ALA A 182 -22.03 -7.67 -0.89
C ALA A 182 -22.94 -8.60 -1.72
N ALA A 183 -22.56 -8.89 -2.97
CA ALA A 183 -23.29 -9.84 -3.82
C ALA A 183 -23.22 -11.27 -3.27
N ILE A 184 -22.06 -11.72 -2.79
CA ILE A 184 -21.89 -13.02 -2.13
C ILE A 184 -22.81 -13.13 -0.91
N VAL A 185 -22.93 -12.06 -0.10
CA VAL A 185 -23.90 -12.01 1.01
C VAL A 185 -25.33 -12.20 0.53
N GLY A 186 -25.71 -11.54 -0.57
CA GLY A 186 -27.02 -11.74 -1.20
C GLY A 186 -27.26 -13.18 -1.64
N LEU A 187 -26.29 -13.78 -2.34
CA LEU A 187 -26.40 -15.15 -2.85
C LEU A 187 -26.50 -16.18 -1.72
N MET A 188 -25.65 -16.10 -0.69
CA MET A 188 -25.71 -17.08 0.40
C MET A 188 -27.02 -17.06 1.18
N ARG A 189 -27.72 -15.92 1.21
CA ARG A 189 -29.05 -15.80 1.85
C ARG A 189 -30.17 -16.51 1.09
N LEU A 190 -29.94 -16.88 -0.18
CA LEU A 190 -30.88 -17.64 -0.99
C LEU A 190 -30.75 -19.15 -0.77
N LEU A 191 -29.68 -19.60 -0.11
CA LEU A 191 -29.45 -21.02 0.12
C LEU A 191 -30.50 -21.61 1.05
N THR A 192 -30.84 -22.87 0.81
CA THR A 192 -31.51 -23.68 1.82
C THR A 192 -30.58 -23.90 3.01
N TRP A 193 -31.14 -24.27 4.16
CA TRP A 193 -30.32 -24.55 5.35
C TRP A 193 -29.30 -25.67 5.10
N GLN A 194 -29.64 -26.70 4.31
CA GLN A 194 -28.74 -27.81 3.96
C GLN A 194 -27.58 -27.34 3.07
N ASP A 195 -27.89 -26.51 2.08
CA ASP A 195 -26.86 -26.01 1.16
C ASP A 195 -25.96 -24.99 1.84
N PHE A 196 -26.48 -24.26 2.85
CA PHE A 196 -25.67 -23.38 3.68
C PHE A 196 -24.71 -24.16 4.57
N GLU A 197 -25.14 -25.25 5.21
CA GLU A 197 -24.24 -26.16 5.94
C GLU A 197 -23.14 -26.72 5.03
N LEU A 198 -23.50 -27.13 3.81
CA LEU A 198 -22.53 -27.62 2.82
C LEU A 198 -21.52 -26.53 2.43
N LEU A 199 -21.97 -25.29 2.18
CA LEU A 199 -21.08 -24.16 1.91
C LEU A 199 -20.09 -23.94 3.05
N VAL A 200 -20.56 -23.98 4.29
CA VAL A 200 -19.71 -23.81 5.47
C VAL A 200 -18.69 -24.95 5.57
N ASP A 201 -19.09 -26.21 5.34
CA ASP A 201 -18.17 -27.36 5.30
C ASP A 201 -17.07 -27.18 4.24
N LEU A 202 -17.43 -26.71 3.03
CA LEU A 202 -16.48 -26.42 1.95
C LEU A 202 -15.49 -25.29 2.33
N VAL A 203 -15.97 -24.21 2.96
CA VAL A 203 -15.13 -23.10 3.43
C VAL A 203 -14.11 -23.59 4.48
N PHE A 204 -14.55 -24.41 5.44
CA PHE A 204 -13.63 -24.95 6.45
C PHE A 204 -12.63 -25.94 5.84
N SER A 205 -13.09 -26.80 4.92
CA SER A 205 -12.24 -27.77 4.22
C SER A 205 -11.12 -27.10 3.42
N THR A 206 -11.42 -26.01 2.71
CA THR A 206 -10.42 -25.21 1.96
C THR A 206 -9.47 -24.44 2.87
N SER A 207 -9.90 -24.13 4.10
CA SER A 207 -9.08 -23.49 5.15
C SER A 207 -8.18 -24.46 5.93
N GLY A 208 -8.13 -25.74 5.53
CA GLY A 208 -7.26 -26.75 6.13
C GLY A 208 -7.87 -27.52 7.31
N TRP A 209 -9.08 -27.16 7.75
CA TRP A 209 -9.83 -27.96 8.70
C TRP A 209 -10.32 -29.24 8.04
N ARG A 210 -10.33 -30.35 8.78
CA ARG A 210 -10.85 -31.62 8.31
C ARG A 210 -12.05 -32.02 9.12
N ARG A 211 -13.11 -32.43 8.43
CA ARG A 211 -14.29 -33.00 9.07
C ARG A 211 -13.95 -34.31 9.76
N LEU A 212 -14.29 -34.42 11.04
CA LEU A 212 -14.27 -35.68 11.76
C LEU A 212 -15.59 -36.40 11.45
N SER A 213 -15.51 -37.62 10.92
CA SER A 213 -16.69 -38.47 10.78
C SER A 213 -17.22 -38.84 12.16
N GLN A 214 -18.54 -38.94 12.30
CA GLN A 214 -19.26 -39.18 13.55
C GLN A 214 -18.97 -40.60 14.07
N VAL A 215 -17.77 -40.85 14.61
CA VAL A 215 -17.38 -42.15 15.18
C VAL A 215 -17.84 -42.19 16.63
N GLY A 216 -19.06 -42.70 16.83
CA GLY A 216 -19.48 -43.30 18.09
C GLY A 216 -19.62 -42.35 19.28
N ARG A 217 -20.60 -41.44 19.24
CA ARG A 217 -21.44 -41.06 20.39
C ARG A 217 -22.56 -40.15 19.89
N THR A 218 -23.79 -40.50 20.25
CA THR A 218 -25.00 -39.71 20.03
C THR A 218 -24.90 -38.34 20.72
N GLN A 219 -24.38 -37.32 20.03
CA GLN A 219 -24.66 -35.91 20.35
C GLN A 219 -25.38 -35.27 19.16
N LYS A 220 -26.71 -35.27 19.22
CA LYS A 220 -27.64 -34.81 18.17
C LYS A 220 -27.68 -33.28 17.97
N THR A 221 -26.63 -32.55 18.30
CA THR A 221 -26.73 -31.10 18.56
C THR A 221 -25.63 -30.23 17.95
N VAL A 222 -24.75 -30.81 17.13
CA VAL A 222 -23.63 -30.10 16.47
C VAL A 222 -23.69 -30.41 14.98
N ASP A 223 -23.55 -29.39 14.14
CA ASP A 223 -23.69 -29.55 12.67
C ASP A 223 -22.39 -30.11 12.05
N LEU A 224 -21.23 -29.62 12.48
CA LEU A 224 -19.92 -30.11 12.04
C LEU A 224 -18.94 -30.29 13.21
N GLU A 225 -18.17 -31.37 13.20
CA GLU A 225 -16.97 -31.53 14.02
C GLU A 225 -15.75 -31.47 13.13
N LEU A 226 -14.77 -30.66 13.52
CA LEU A 226 -13.57 -30.37 12.74
C LEU A 226 -12.31 -30.60 13.56
N ILE A 227 -11.23 -30.96 12.88
CA ILE A 227 -9.88 -30.97 13.42
C ILE A 227 -8.94 -30.17 12.51
N LEU A 228 -8.07 -29.36 13.09
CA LEU A 228 -6.96 -28.72 12.38
C LEU A 228 -5.72 -29.61 12.50
N PRO A 229 -5.27 -30.30 11.43
CA PRO A 229 -4.23 -31.33 11.56
C PRO A 229 -2.86 -30.81 12.01
N SER A 230 -2.56 -29.55 11.75
CA SER A 230 -1.27 -28.93 12.10
C SER A 230 -1.11 -28.71 13.61
N THR A 231 -2.20 -28.53 14.34
CA THR A 231 -2.20 -28.24 15.79
C THR A 231 -2.93 -29.29 16.62
N ALA A 232 -3.62 -30.23 15.96
CA ALA A 232 -4.58 -31.14 16.57
C ALA A 232 -5.77 -30.44 17.26
N GLU A 233 -5.96 -29.13 17.00
CA GLU A 233 -7.07 -28.35 17.56
C GLU A 233 -8.40 -28.92 17.06
N ARG A 234 -9.32 -29.19 17.99
CA ARG A 234 -10.66 -29.70 17.72
C ARG A 234 -11.66 -28.58 17.87
N ALA A 235 -12.49 -28.41 16.86
CA ALA A 235 -13.57 -27.45 16.89
C ALA A 235 -14.90 -28.10 16.53
N PHE A 236 -15.97 -27.50 17.00
CA PHE A 236 -17.28 -27.77 16.44
C PHE A 236 -17.88 -26.52 15.82
N VAL A 237 -18.73 -26.72 14.82
CA VAL A 237 -19.39 -25.64 14.09
C VAL A 237 -20.88 -25.76 14.32
N GLN A 238 -21.49 -24.63 14.69
CA GLN A 238 -22.92 -24.45 14.63
C GLN A 238 -23.26 -23.47 13.50
N VAL A 239 -24.05 -23.95 12.56
CA VAL A 239 -24.54 -23.22 11.40
C VAL A 239 -26.00 -22.81 11.62
N LYS A 240 -26.31 -21.56 11.31
CA LYS A 240 -27.67 -21.01 11.39
C LYS A 240 -27.95 -20.10 10.20
N SER A 241 -28.93 -20.45 9.37
CA SER A 241 -29.42 -19.54 8.34
C SER A 241 -29.95 -18.24 8.93
N GLN A 242 -30.73 -18.33 10.02
CA GLN A 242 -31.17 -17.19 10.81
C GLN A 242 -30.73 -17.36 12.27
N ALA A 243 -29.96 -16.40 12.77
CA ALA A 243 -29.39 -16.43 14.11
C ALA A 243 -30.02 -15.37 15.04
N SER A 244 -30.01 -15.66 16.33
CA SER A 244 -30.44 -14.76 17.40
C SER A 244 -29.40 -14.74 18.53
N PRO A 245 -29.31 -13.64 19.30
CA PRO A 245 -28.42 -13.58 20.47
C PRO A 245 -28.72 -14.65 21.53
N SER A 246 -29.98 -15.06 21.68
CA SER A 246 -30.33 -16.17 22.59
C SER A 246 -29.74 -17.50 22.12
N GLY A 247 -29.85 -17.81 20.82
CA GLY A 247 -29.28 -19.01 20.25
C GLY A 247 -27.76 -19.07 20.43
N LEU A 248 -27.05 -17.96 20.20
CA LEU A 248 -25.60 -17.90 20.44
C LEU A 248 -25.24 -18.23 21.91
N ARG A 249 -25.95 -17.65 22.88
CA ARG A 249 -25.71 -17.92 24.30
C ARG A 249 -25.89 -19.39 24.67
N ASP A 250 -26.92 -20.04 24.12
CA ASP A 250 -27.18 -21.45 24.37
C ASP A 250 -26.02 -22.35 23.88
N TYR A 251 -25.45 -22.06 22.70
CA TYR A 251 -24.31 -22.82 22.19
C TYR A 251 -23.00 -22.50 22.90
N ALA A 252 -22.76 -21.24 23.28
CA ALA A 252 -21.61 -20.85 24.08
C ALA A 252 -21.62 -21.56 25.45
N ALA A 253 -22.78 -21.69 26.09
CA ALA A 253 -22.94 -22.45 27.33
C ALA A 253 -22.70 -23.95 27.16
N ARG A 254 -22.93 -24.51 25.96
CA ARG A 254 -22.59 -25.91 25.66
C ARG A 254 -21.09 -26.11 25.47
N LEU A 255 -20.40 -25.18 24.83
CA LEU A 255 -18.94 -25.22 24.72
C LEU A 255 -18.29 -25.23 26.11
N SER A 256 -18.74 -24.36 27.03
CA SER A 256 -18.16 -24.30 28.38
C SER A 256 -18.38 -25.56 29.23
N GLN A 257 -19.33 -26.42 28.83
CA GLN A 257 -19.60 -27.71 29.46
C GLN A 257 -18.91 -28.88 28.74
N ALA A 258 -18.26 -28.64 27.61
CA ALA A 258 -17.68 -29.67 26.75
C ALA A 258 -16.15 -29.61 26.77
N ASP A 259 -15.51 -30.54 27.47
CA ASP A 259 -14.03 -30.66 27.51
C ASP A 259 -13.41 -31.20 26.21
N ALA A 260 -14.25 -31.59 25.23
CA ALA A 260 -13.81 -32.30 24.03
C ALA A 260 -13.34 -31.38 22.88
N TYR A 261 -13.55 -30.07 23.01
CA TYR A 261 -13.30 -29.09 21.95
C TYR A 261 -12.52 -27.89 22.47
N ASP A 262 -11.55 -27.45 21.69
CA ASP A 262 -10.73 -26.27 21.96
C ASP A 262 -11.44 -24.98 21.54
N ARG A 263 -12.35 -25.08 20.56
CA ARG A 263 -13.03 -23.92 19.95
C ARG A 263 -14.42 -24.27 19.43
N MET A 264 -15.28 -23.26 19.38
CA MET A 264 -16.55 -23.29 18.65
C MET A 264 -16.57 -22.23 17.56
N PHE A 265 -17.06 -22.59 16.37
CA PHE A 265 -17.43 -21.62 15.34
C PHE A 265 -18.95 -21.47 15.31
N PHE A 266 -19.44 -20.24 15.42
CA PHE A 266 -20.85 -19.92 15.26
C PHE A 266 -21.03 -19.14 13.96
N VAL A 267 -21.75 -19.72 13.00
CA VAL A 267 -21.79 -19.27 11.60
C VAL A 267 -23.20 -18.93 11.17
N TRP A 268 -23.41 -17.75 10.59
CA TRP A 268 -24.73 -17.33 10.12
C TRP A 268 -24.70 -16.35 8.94
N HIS A 269 -25.80 -16.31 8.17
CA HIS A 269 -25.97 -15.35 7.07
C HIS A 269 -27.09 -14.30 7.28
N THR A 270 -28.04 -14.59 8.17
CA THR A 270 -29.16 -13.68 8.52
C THR A 270 -29.27 -13.54 10.04
N GLY A 271 -29.45 -12.31 10.52
CA GLY A 271 -29.53 -12.00 11.95
C GLY A 271 -28.55 -10.90 12.34
N ASP A 272 -28.91 -10.13 13.36
CA ASP A 272 -28.10 -9.04 13.89
C ASP A 272 -27.49 -9.48 15.23
N ILE A 273 -26.24 -9.93 15.16
CA ILE A 273 -25.45 -10.36 16.32
C ILE A 273 -24.16 -9.54 16.27
N PRO A 274 -23.84 -8.78 17.33
CA PRO A 274 -22.58 -8.06 17.42
C PRO A 274 -21.39 -9.02 17.33
N GLU A 275 -20.53 -8.83 16.34
CA GLU A 275 -19.37 -9.70 16.13
C GLU A 275 -18.19 -9.38 17.05
N ASP A 276 -18.22 -8.23 17.72
CA ASP A 276 -17.11 -7.70 18.53
C ASP A 276 -17.10 -8.21 19.99
N ASP A 277 -18.17 -8.89 20.42
CA ASP A 277 -18.33 -9.41 21.78
C ASP A 277 -18.52 -10.94 21.77
N ALA A 278 -17.53 -11.64 21.21
CA ALA A 278 -17.54 -13.09 21.13
C ALA A 278 -17.24 -13.71 22.51
N PRO A 279 -18.06 -14.67 22.99
CA PRO A 279 -17.74 -15.42 24.21
C PRO A 279 -16.37 -16.12 24.12
N ALA A 280 -15.71 -16.34 25.26
CA ALA A 280 -14.43 -17.03 25.29
C ALA A 280 -14.51 -18.42 24.62
N GLY A 281 -13.56 -18.72 23.73
CA GLY A 281 -13.54 -19.98 22.96
C GLY A 281 -14.51 -20.02 21.78
N VAL A 282 -15.32 -18.99 21.56
CA VAL A 282 -16.25 -18.88 20.43
C VAL A 282 -15.70 -17.93 19.38
N VAL A 283 -15.72 -18.35 18.12
CA VAL A 283 -15.44 -17.52 16.95
C VAL A 283 -16.75 -17.25 16.22
N LEU A 284 -17.11 -15.98 16.13
CA LEU A 284 -18.28 -15.51 15.41
C LEU A 284 -17.95 -15.26 13.94
N LEU A 285 -18.64 -15.98 13.05
CA LEU A 285 -18.55 -15.85 11.60
C LEU A 285 -19.89 -15.37 11.04
N GLY A 286 -20.10 -14.07 11.11
CA GLY A 286 -21.26 -13.42 10.50
C GLY A 286 -21.11 -13.22 8.99
N PRO A 287 -22.11 -12.61 8.34
CA PRO A 287 -22.21 -12.61 6.89
C PRO A 287 -21.04 -11.91 6.19
N GLN A 288 -20.48 -10.86 6.78
CA GLN A 288 -19.36 -10.11 6.20
C GLN A 288 -18.04 -10.88 6.27
N LYS A 289 -17.77 -11.56 7.40
CA LYS A 289 -16.58 -12.42 7.53
C LYS A 289 -16.70 -13.65 6.64
N LEU A 290 -17.88 -14.27 6.63
CA LEU A 290 -18.11 -15.47 5.82
C LEU A 290 -18.03 -15.18 4.32
N SER A 291 -18.54 -14.04 3.83
CA SER A 291 -18.42 -13.69 2.40
C SER A 291 -16.98 -13.54 1.93
N ARG A 292 -16.10 -13.00 2.78
CA ARG A 292 -14.66 -12.94 2.51
C ARG A 292 -14.04 -14.34 2.46
N MET A 293 -14.36 -15.20 3.44
CA MET A 293 -13.90 -16.60 3.42
C MET A 293 -14.37 -17.36 2.16
N ILE A 294 -15.60 -17.12 1.69
CA ILE A 294 -16.13 -17.72 0.44
C ILE A 294 -15.33 -17.24 -0.77
N LEU A 295 -15.01 -15.95 -0.83
CA LEU A 295 -14.20 -15.36 -1.91
C LEU A 295 -12.79 -15.96 -1.91
N ASP A 296 -12.12 -15.98 -0.75
CA ASP A 296 -10.75 -16.48 -0.59
C ASP A 296 -10.65 -17.99 -0.88
N ALA A 297 -11.70 -18.75 -0.55
CA ALA A 297 -11.82 -20.17 -0.86
C ALA A 297 -12.14 -20.46 -2.35
N GLY A 298 -12.41 -19.44 -3.17
CA GLY A 298 -12.78 -19.59 -4.57
C GLY A 298 -14.18 -20.18 -4.79
N LEU A 299 -15.08 -20.09 -3.81
CA LEU A 299 -16.40 -20.72 -3.82
C LEU A 299 -17.52 -19.87 -4.45
N SER A 300 -17.18 -18.67 -4.97
CA SER A 300 -18.15 -17.75 -5.59
C SER A 300 -18.90 -18.36 -6.78
N SER A 301 -18.22 -19.14 -7.62
CA SER A 301 -18.86 -19.83 -8.77
C SER A 301 -19.81 -20.93 -8.32
N TRP A 302 -19.38 -21.76 -7.35
CA TRP A 302 -20.20 -22.80 -6.74
C TRP A 302 -21.48 -22.19 -6.15
N LEU A 303 -21.35 -21.09 -5.41
CA LEU A 303 -22.48 -20.43 -4.77
C LEU A 303 -23.51 -19.94 -5.79
N ARG A 304 -23.04 -19.32 -6.89
CA ARG A 304 -23.91 -18.86 -7.98
C ARG A 304 -24.64 -20.02 -8.65
N GLU A 305 -23.93 -21.10 -8.99
CA GLU A 305 -24.54 -22.30 -9.60
C GLU A 305 -25.56 -22.96 -8.69
N LYS A 306 -25.33 -22.91 -7.38
CA LYS A 306 -26.19 -23.56 -6.38
C LYS A 306 -27.53 -22.85 -6.19
N VAL A 307 -27.58 -21.53 -6.39
CA VAL A 307 -28.79 -20.70 -6.20
C VAL A 307 -29.48 -20.30 -7.52
N SER A 308 -28.94 -20.73 -8.66
CA SER A 308 -29.55 -20.53 -9.99
C SER A 308 -30.56 -21.61 -10.29
#